data_AF-A0A945FML8-F1
#
_entry.id   AF-A0A945FML8-F1
#
_cell.length_a   1.000
_cell.length_b   1.000
_cell.length_c   1.000
_cell.angle_alpha   90.00
_cell.angle_beta   90.00
_cell.angle_gamma   90.00
#
_symmetry.space_group_name_H-M   'P 1'
#
loop_
_entity.id
_entity.type
_entity.pdbx_description
1 polymer ?
#
loop_
_entity_poly.entity_id
_entity_poly.type
_entity_poly.pdbx_seq_one_letter_code
_entity_poly.pdbx_strand_id
1 'polypeptide(L)'
;MAKLSLLSASDVQSSLCEWLISQRKISKLSREKLAQRSTVPVSTIKKFETTGQISLRQFLLLWQSVDELKRLNNLSKIELQVKTVPLSIDEVLKK
;
A
#
# COMPACT_ATOMS: atom_id res chain seq x y z
N MET A 1 6.32 6.28 -24.34
CA MET A 1 5.73 5.00 -24.79
C MET A 1 4.83 4.48 -23.69
N ALA A 2 3.51 4.43 -23.90
CA ALA A 2 2.61 3.84 -22.92
C ALA A 2 2.85 2.32 -22.92
N LYS A 3 3.42 1.80 -21.83
CA LYS A 3 3.42 0.36 -21.55
C LYS A 3 1.95 -0.02 -21.45
N LEU A 4 1.42 -0.74 -22.45
CA LEU A 4 0.07 -1.31 -22.39
C LEU A 4 0.09 -2.39 -21.30
N SER A 5 -0.18 -1.98 -20.08
CA SER A 5 -0.42 -2.86 -18.95
C SER A 5 -1.88 -3.28 -19.01
N LEU A 6 -2.16 -4.58 -18.91
CA LEU A 6 -3.53 -5.09 -18.72
C LEU A 6 -4.09 -4.74 -17.33
N LEU A 7 -3.24 -4.22 -16.43
CA LEU A 7 -3.61 -3.76 -15.11
C LEU A 7 -4.13 -2.32 -15.19
N SER A 8 -5.42 -2.14 -14.90
CA SER A 8 -6.05 -0.82 -14.81
C SER A 8 -5.89 -0.21 -13.41
N ALA A 9 -6.12 1.10 -13.30
CA ALA A 9 -6.17 1.77 -12.00
C ALA A 9 -7.26 1.18 -11.09
N SER A 10 -8.38 0.72 -11.66
CA SER A 10 -9.46 0.07 -10.92
C SER A 10 -9.01 -1.26 -10.34
N ASP A 11 -8.22 -2.04 -11.07
CA ASP A 11 -7.71 -3.34 -10.59
C ASP A 11 -6.79 -3.13 -9.38
N VAL A 12 -5.87 -2.17 -9.46
CA VAL A 12 -4.98 -1.82 -8.35
C VAL A 12 -5.79 -1.33 -7.15
N GLN A 13 -6.80 -0.48 -7.37
CA GLN A 13 -7.67 0.01 -6.29
C GLN A 13 -8.40 -1.14 -5.60
N SER A 14 -8.97 -2.08 -6.36
CA SER A 14 -9.66 -3.26 -5.82
C SER A 14 -8.70 -4.14 -5.01
N SER A 15 -7.51 -4.44 -5.54
CA SER A 15 -6.50 -5.23 -4.83
C SER A 15 -6.06 -4.57 -3.52
N LEU A 16 -5.85 -3.25 -3.50
CA LEU A 16 -5.48 -2.52 -2.28
C LEU A 16 -6.63 -2.50 -1.25
N CYS A 17 -7.88 -2.38 -1.71
CA CYS A 17 -9.06 -2.45 -0.86
C CYS A 17 -9.19 -3.83 -0.20
N GLU A 18 -9.11 -4.90 -1.00
CA GLU A 18 -9.16 -6.28 -0.53
C GLU A 18 -8.03 -6.60 0.45
N TRP A 19 -6.82 -6.08 0.19
CA TRP A 19 -5.70 -6.19 1.10
C TRP A 19 -6.01 -5.60 2.48
N LEU A 20 -6.48 -4.35 2.54
CA LEU A 20 -6.82 -3.70 3.81
C LEU A 20 -7.97 -4.39 4.55
N ILE A 21 -9.00 -4.85 3.82
CA ILE A 21 -10.11 -5.64 4.40
C ILE A 21 -9.56 -6.92 5.04
N SER A 22 -8.65 -7.60 4.35
CA SER A 22 -8.04 -8.84 4.83
C SER A 22 -7.18 -8.59 6.08
N GLN A 23 -6.31 -7.58 6.07
CA GLN A 23 -5.49 -7.21 7.24
C GLN A 23 -6.36 -6.86 8.46
N ARG A 24 -7.45 -6.13 8.25
CA ARG A 24 -8.41 -5.81 9.32
C ARG A 24 -9.04 -7.07 9.91
N LYS A 25 -9.49 -8.00 9.06
CA LYS A 25 -10.12 -9.27 9.49
C LYS A 25 -9.13 -10.17 10.23
N ILE A 26 -7.91 -10.31 9.72
CA ILE A 26 -6.82 -11.08 10.38
C ILE A 26 -6.52 -10.49 11.76
N SER A 27 -6.50 -9.17 11.87
CA SER A 27 -6.32 -8.45 13.14
C SER A 27 -7.56 -8.46 14.05
N LYS A 28 -8.66 -9.13 13.66
CA LYS A 28 -9.93 -9.20 14.39
C LYS A 28 -10.51 -7.82 14.76
N LEU A 29 -10.27 -6.82 13.92
CA LEU A 29 -10.78 -5.47 14.13
C LEU A 29 -12.16 -5.31 13.48
N SER A 30 -13.14 -4.89 14.26
CA SER A 30 -14.40 -4.38 13.70
C SER A 30 -14.18 -3.03 13.02
N ARG A 31 -15.15 -2.54 12.25
CA ARG A 31 -15.05 -1.21 11.63
C ARG A 31 -14.99 -0.11 12.69
N GLU A 32 -15.69 -0.29 13.80
CA GLU A 32 -15.72 0.61 14.96
C GLU A 32 -14.35 0.67 15.64
N LYS A 33 -13.72 -0.49 15.88
CA LYS A 33 -12.36 -0.53 16.45
C LYS A 33 -11.33 0.08 15.52
N LEU A 34 -11.44 -0.17 14.21
CA LEU A 34 -10.55 0.46 13.23
C LEU A 34 -10.78 1.97 13.16
N ALA A 35 -12.01 2.44 13.27
CA ALA A 35 -12.32 3.87 13.30
C ALA A 35 -11.68 4.57 14.51
N GLN A 36 -11.75 3.95 15.69
CA GLN A 36 -11.10 4.46 16.89
C GLN A 36 -9.57 4.53 16.72
N ARG A 37 -8.96 3.49 16.16
CA ARG A 37 -7.50 3.43 15.95
C ARG A 37 -7.00 4.42 14.88
N SER A 38 -7.73 4.52 13.78
CA SER A 38 -7.32 5.31 12.60
C SER A 38 -7.80 6.76 12.61
N THR A 39 -8.74 7.10 13.50
CA THR A 39 -9.50 8.37 13.50
C THR A 39 -10.35 8.61 12.25
N VAL A 40 -10.53 7.59 11.40
CA VAL A 40 -11.40 7.65 10.22
C VAL A 40 -12.82 7.22 10.61
N PRO A 41 -13.88 7.97 10.26
CA PRO A 41 -15.25 7.61 10.62
C PRO A 41 -15.67 6.22 10.11
N VAL A 42 -16.47 5.51 10.90
CA VAL A 42 -17.01 4.17 10.55
C VAL A 42 -17.76 4.19 9.21
N SER A 43 -18.51 5.26 8.94
CA SER A 43 -19.24 5.46 7.67
C SER A 43 -18.28 5.55 6.47
N THR A 44 -17.14 6.22 6.63
CA THR A 44 -16.09 6.31 5.62
C THR A 44 -15.42 4.95 5.40
N ILE A 45 -15.12 4.20 6.47
CA ILE A 45 -14.57 2.85 6.36
C ILE A 45 -15.55 1.94 5.61
N LYS A 46 -16.83 1.97 5.98
CA LYS A 46 -17.87 1.19 5.29
C LYS A 46 -17.95 1.54 3.80
N LYS A 47 -17.99 2.85 3.46
CA LYS A 47 -17.99 3.30 2.06
C LYS A 47 -16.76 2.79 1.30
N PHE A 48 -15.57 2.94 1.88
CA PHE A 48 -14.33 2.47 1.29
C PHE A 48 -14.37 0.96 1.02
N GLU A 49 -14.74 0.14 2.00
CA GLU A 49 -14.77 -1.31 1.82
C GLU A 49 -15.82 -1.79 0.81
N THR A 50 -16.89 -1.01 0.58
CA THR A 50 -17.94 -1.35 -0.39
C THR A 50 -17.63 -0.84 -1.79
N THR A 51 -16.97 0.31 -1.93
CA THR A 51 -16.81 1.01 -3.22
C THR A 51 -15.36 1.14 -3.70
N GLY A 52 -14.39 0.86 -2.83
CA GLY A 52 -12.98 1.16 -3.04
C GLY A 52 -12.62 2.65 -2.97
N GLN A 53 -13.60 3.55 -2.78
CA GLN A 53 -13.40 5.00 -2.87
C GLN A 53 -13.12 5.62 -1.49
N ILE A 54 -12.02 6.35 -1.39
CA ILE A 54 -11.62 7.12 -0.21
C ILE A 54 -10.58 8.19 -0.59
N SER A 55 -10.41 9.24 0.22
CA SER A 55 -9.28 10.16 0.03
C SER A 55 -7.94 9.49 0.34
N LEU A 56 -6.87 9.90 -0.35
CA LEU A 56 -5.53 9.36 -0.12
C LEU A 56 -5.09 9.52 1.35
N ARG A 57 -5.35 10.67 1.98
CA ARG A 57 -5.03 10.89 3.40
C ARG A 57 -5.68 9.83 4.29
N GLN A 58 -6.98 9.60 4.14
CA GLN A 58 -7.69 8.63 4.96
C GLN A 58 -7.26 7.19 4.64
N PHE A 59 -6.95 6.89 3.38
CA PHE A 59 -6.36 5.60 3.00
C PHE A 59 -5.06 5.32 3.76
N LEU A 60 -4.15 6.29 3.82
CA LEU A 60 -2.89 6.16 4.56
C LEU A 60 -3.12 5.99 6.08
N LEU A 61 -4.12 6.67 6.64
CA LEU A 61 -4.51 6.49 8.05
C LEU A 61 -5.04 5.07 8.33
N LEU A 62 -5.84 4.51 7.42
CA LEU A 62 -6.30 3.13 7.53
C LEU A 62 -5.13 2.15 7.39
N TRP A 63 -4.25 2.38 6.41
CA TRP A 63 -3.10 1.53 6.15
C TRP A 63 -2.19 1.40 7.37
N GLN A 64 -1.72 2.51 7.94
CA GLN A 64 -0.86 2.49 9.14
C GLN A 64 -1.53 1.85 10.37
N SER A 65 -2.86 1.73 10.36
CA SER A 65 -3.64 1.13 11.46
C SER A 65 -3.75 -0.39 11.33
N VAL A 66 -3.43 -0.97 10.17
CA VAL A 66 -3.54 -2.42 9.94
C VAL A 66 -2.29 -3.05 9.31
N ASP A 67 -1.35 -2.25 8.81
CA ASP A 67 -0.13 -2.66 8.12
C ASP A 67 0.96 -1.57 8.24
N GLU A 68 2.17 -1.87 7.77
CA GLU A 68 3.31 -0.96 7.81
C GLU A 68 3.24 0.10 6.70
N LEU A 69 3.17 1.39 7.09
CA LEU A 69 3.18 2.51 6.16
C LEU A 69 4.49 2.60 5.35
N LYS A 70 5.58 2.02 5.86
CA LYS A 70 6.87 1.93 5.18
C LYS A 70 6.75 1.24 3.81
N ARG A 71 5.87 0.25 3.67
CA ARG A 71 5.65 -0.46 2.39
C ARG A 71 5.17 0.48 1.29
N LEU A 72 4.21 1.35 1.61
CA LEU A 72 3.73 2.38 0.67
C LEU A 72 4.80 3.45 0.43
N ASN A 73 5.48 3.90 1.48
CA ASN A 73 6.53 4.90 1.34
C ASN A 73 7.65 4.42 0.42
N ASN A 74 8.01 3.13 0.48
CA ASN A 74 9.01 2.54 -0.41
C ASN A 74 8.60 2.56 -1.89
N LEU A 75 7.31 2.61 -2.24
CA LEU A 75 6.88 2.77 -3.63
C LEU A 75 7.23 4.15 -4.20
N SER A 76 7.29 5.18 -3.34
CA SER A 76 7.68 6.54 -3.73
C SER A 76 9.19 6.74 -3.79
N LYS A 77 9.94 5.87 -3.12
CA LYS A 77 11.37 5.79 -3.30
C LYS A 77 11.54 5.19 -4.67
N ILE A 78 11.90 6.05 -5.63
CA ILE A 78 12.62 5.61 -6.82
C ILE A 78 13.76 4.80 -6.23
N GLU A 79 13.67 3.47 -6.28
CA GLU A 79 14.87 2.68 -6.16
C GLU A 79 15.78 3.33 -7.18
N LEU A 80 16.82 3.98 -6.67
CA LEU A 80 18.05 4.16 -7.40
C LEU A 80 18.38 2.74 -7.85
N GLN A 81 17.84 2.32 -8.98
CA GLN A 81 18.35 1.27 -9.82
C GLN A 81 19.67 1.75 -10.43
N VAL A 82 20.50 2.40 -9.61
CA VAL A 82 21.89 1.99 -9.50
C VAL A 82 21.82 0.53 -9.03
N LYS A 83 21.50 -0.37 -9.97
CA LYS A 83 22.32 -1.56 -10.13
C LYS A 83 23.72 -1.02 -9.97
N THR A 84 24.37 -1.33 -8.86
CA THR A 84 25.81 -1.24 -8.74
C THR A 84 26.33 -2.19 -9.81
N VAL A 85 26.41 -1.69 -11.04
CA VAL A 85 27.27 -2.26 -12.05
C VAL A 85 28.64 -2.10 -11.40
N PRO A 86 29.34 -3.20 -11.06
CA PRO A 86 30.65 -3.07 -10.45
C PRO A 86 31.49 -2.19 -11.39
N LEU A 87 32.03 -1.11 -10.84
CA LEU A 87 32.78 -0.13 -11.63
C LEU A 87 34.20 -0.63 -11.91
N SER A 88 34.59 -1.79 -11.35
CA SER A 88 35.87 -2.43 -11.58
C SER A 88 35.82 -3.95 -11.40
N ILE A 89 36.82 -4.63 -11.96
CA ILE A 89 37.08 -6.06 -11.76
C ILE A 89 37.30 -6.37 -10.27
N ASP A 90 37.95 -5.48 -9.51
CA ASP A 90 38.25 -5.68 -8.08
C ASP A 90 37.00 -5.81 -7.20
N GLU A 91 35.88 -5.19 -7.59
CA GLU A 91 34.61 -5.30 -6.86
C GLU A 91 33.91 -6.65 -7.10
N VAL A 92 34.18 -7.31 -8.23
CA VAL A 92 33.62 -8.62 -8.56
C VAL A 92 34.32 -9.74 -7.78
N LEU A 93 35.63 -9.61 -7.55
CA LEU A 93 36.45 -10.64 -6.91
C LEU A 93 36.31 -10.70 -5.38
N LYS A 94 35.54 -9.80 -4.76
CA LYS A 94 35.31 -9.73 -3.30
C LYS A 94 33.98 -10.37 -2.84
N LYS A 95 33.23 -10.98 -3.74
CA LYS A 95 32.07 -11.85 -3.44
C LYS A 95 32.43 -13.30 -3.66
#